data_AF-A0A7C3Y4Y1-F1
#
_entry.id   AF-A0A7C3Y4Y1-F1
#
_cell.length_a   1.000
_cell.length_b   1.000
_cell.length_c   1.000
_cell.angle_alpha   90.00
_cell.angle_beta   90.00
_cell.angle_gamma   90.00
#
_symmetry.space_group_name_H-M   'P 1'
#
loop_
_entity.id
_entity.type
_entity.pdbx_description
1 polymer ?
#
loop_
_entity_poly.entity_id
_entity_poly.type
_entity_poly.pdbx_seq_one_letter_code
_entity_poly.pdbx_strand_id
1 'polypeptide(L)'
;MLRYDYVQLFNTMRYSHLLNRNPALLNVVEHDLYLPHNMHMMVSATLDLMCSPLFDAAEIGHLREAAWLGQCMGRIGNLTTTWERELDEGDFTSGVYARALMQGDLTLRHLRNVDRQAIRAAIVNGQHEAHFLARWQEHRQAILAKSSQVKSVDLDQFVLGLQRLICLHLGSRGHK
;
A
#
# COMPACT_ATOMS: atom_id res chain seq x y z
N MET A 1 17.08 -10.14 10.30
CA MET A 1 16.18 -9.48 9.32
C MET A 1 14.76 -10.03 9.41
N LEU A 2 14.54 -11.33 9.16
CA LEU A 2 13.19 -11.94 9.11
C LEU A 2 12.30 -11.63 10.33
N ARG A 3 12.83 -11.81 11.56
CA ARG A 3 12.11 -11.48 12.80
C ARG A 3 11.64 -10.02 12.84
N TYR A 4 12.46 -9.09 12.36
CA TYR A 4 12.11 -7.67 12.32
C TYR A 4 10.97 -7.41 11.33
N ASP A 5 11.05 -7.98 10.12
CA ASP A 5 10.01 -7.79 9.09
C ASP A 5 8.65 -8.39 9.53
N TYR A 6 8.66 -9.52 10.25
CA TYR A 6 7.44 -10.05 10.89
C TYR A 6 6.87 -9.14 11.97
N VAL A 7 7.73 -8.51 12.79
CA VAL A 7 7.26 -7.55 13.80
C VAL A 7 6.54 -6.37 13.12
N GLN A 8 7.02 -5.91 11.97
CA GLN A 8 6.34 -4.85 11.22
C GLN A 8 4.97 -5.29 10.70
N LEU A 9 4.85 -6.52 10.19
CA LEU A 9 3.56 -7.08 9.79
C LEU A 9 2.56 -7.09 10.97
N PHE A 10 2.97 -7.59 12.13
CA PHE A 10 2.09 -7.57 13.31
C PHE A 10 1.77 -6.15 13.80
N ASN A 11 2.71 -5.21 13.64
CA ASN A 11 2.48 -3.81 13.94
C ASN A 11 1.36 -3.24 13.06
N THR A 12 1.33 -3.58 11.78
CA THR A 12 0.23 -3.20 10.88
C THR A 12 -1.12 -3.69 11.36
N MET A 13 -1.23 -4.96 11.78
CA MET A 13 -2.49 -5.51 12.29
C MET A 13 -2.97 -4.76 13.55
N ARG A 14 -2.04 -4.42 14.45
CA ARG A 14 -2.34 -3.63 15.65
C ARG A 14 -2.77 -2.21 15.28
N TYR A 15 -2.11 -1.59 14.31
CA TYR A 15 -2.44 -0.25 13.83
C TYR A 15 -3.82 -0.23 13.15
N SER A 16 -4.13 -1.19 12.28
CA SER A 16 -5.48 -1.32 11.69
C SER A 16 -6.56 -1.50 12.76
N HIS A 17 -6.29 -2.32 13.78
CA HIS A 17 -7.22 -2.48 14.91
C HIS A 17 -7.44 -1.17 15.68
N LEU A 18 -6.37 -0.39 15.90
CA LEU A 18 -6.43 0.92 16.54
C LEU A 18 -7.29 1.90 15.73
N LEU A 19 -7.08 1.98 14.40
CA LEU A 19 -7.84 2.84 13.51
C LEU A 19 -9.33 2.49 13.48
N ASN A 20 -9.66 1.20 13.42
CA ASN A 20 -11.06 0.75 13.44
C ASN A 20 -11.79 1.11 14.74
N ARG A 21 -11.08 1.19 15.87
CA ARG A 21 -11.65 1.64 17.15
C ARG A 21 -11.69 3.15 17.30
N ASN A 22 -10.79 3.87 16.62
CA ASN A 22 -10.70 5.32 16.71
C ASN A 22 -10.36 5.96 15.34
N PRO A 23 -11.37 6.18 14.48
CA PRO A 23 -11.17 6.81 13.17
C PRO A 23 -10.58 8.22 13.23
N ALA A 24 -10.58 8.88 14.40
CA ALA A 24 -9.97 10.19 14.57
C ALA A 24 -8.43 10.17 14.44
N LEU A 25 -7.81 9.00 14.54
CA LEU A 25 -6.37 8.81 14.34
C LEU A 25 -6.00 8.71 12.86
N LEU A 26 -6.98 8.58 11.97
CA LEU A 26 -6.73 8.33 10.55
C LEU A 26 -6.01 9.52 9.90
N ASN A 27 -4.82 9.26 9.36
CA ASN A 27 -4.01 10.22 8.62
C ASN A 27 -3.14 9.50 7.58
N VAL A 28 -2.78 10.20 6.51
CA VAL A 28 -2.02 9.63 5.37
C VAL A 28 -0.59 9.27 5.77
N VAL A 29 0.03 10.03 6.67
CA VAL A 29 1.43 9.82 7.07
C VAL A 29 1.60 8.46 7.75
N GLU A 30 0.80 8.17 8.77
CA GLU A 30 0.84 6.88 9.48
C GLU A 30 0.24 5.75 8.64
N HIS A 31 -0.78 6.03 7.84
CA HIS A 31 -1.30 5.06 6.86
C HIS A 31 -0.18 4.53 5.96
N ASP A 32 0.60 5.44 5.35
CA ASP A 32 1.64 5.08 4.40
C ASP A 32 2.86 4.46 5.06
N LEU A 33 3.08 4.73 6.35
CA LEU A 33 4.16 4.12 7.11
C LEU A 33 3.80 2.69 7.55
N TYR A 34 2.58 2.44 8.02
CA TYR A 34 2.25 1.18 8.68
C TYR A 34 1.51 0.21 7.76
N LEU A 35 0.55 0.66 6.95
CA LEU A 35 -0.32 -0.26 6.22
C LEU A 35 0.32 -1.01 5.05
N PRO A 36 1.37 -0.50 4.36
CA PRO A 36 2.00 -1.27 3.30
C PRO A 36 2.51 -2.64 3.77
N HIS A 37 2.95 -2.78 5.02
CA HIS A 37 3.46 -4.05 5.54
C HIS A 37 2.43 -5.19 5.52
N ASN A 38 1.13 -4.91 5.42
CA ASN A 38 0.09 -5.93 5.19
C ASN A 38 0.20 -6.62 3.82
N MET A 39 0.99 -6.09 2.88
CA MET A 39 1.27 -6.74 1.60
C MET A 39 2.34 -7.83 1.70
N HIS A 40 3.00 -7.98 2.86
CA HIS A 40 3.99 -9.01 3.19
C HIS A 40 5.26 -9.01 2.32
N MET A 41 5.42 -8.08 1.38
CA MET A 41 6.52 -8.11 0.41
C MET A 41 7.91 -8.01 1.07
N MET A 42 8.06 -7.26 2.16
CA MET A 42 9.32 -7.22 2.91
C MET A 42 9.68 -8.56 3.56
N VAL A 43 8.68 -9.30 4.03
CA VAL A 43 8.87 -10.65 4.60
C VAL A 43 9.25 -11.62 3.49
N SER A 44 8.51 -11.61 2.36
CA SER A 44 8.80 -12.45 1.20
C SER A 44 10.20 -12.20 0.64
N ALA A 45 10.59 -10.93 0.44
CA ALA A 45 11.94 -10.59 -0.03
C ALA A 45 13.03 -11.13 0.92
N THR A 46 12.79 -11.10 2.22
CA THR A 46 13.73 -11.66 3.19
C THR A 46 13.83 -13.19 3.12
N LEU A 47 12.71 -13.87 2.89
CA LEU A 47 12.69 -15.33 2.68
C LEU A 47 13.40 -15.71 1.38
N ASP A 48 13.17 -14.97 0.30
CA ASP A 48 13.83 -15.19 -1.00
C ASP A 48 15.36 -15.03 -0.87
N LEU A 49 15.81 -14.03 -0.10
CA LEU A 49 17.22 -13.81 0.19
C LEU A 49 17.86 -14.96 0.97
N MET A 50 17.14 -15.56 1.92
CA MET A 50 17.63 -16.72 2.68
C MET A 50 17.87 -17.94 1.77
N CYS A 51 17.23 -17.98 0.61
CA CYS A 51 17.34 -19.03 -0.41
C CYS A 51 18.21 -18.63 -1.61
N SER A 52 18.88 -17.46 -1.57
CA SER A 52 19.64 -16.89 -2.69
C SER A 52 21.14 -16.82 -2.37
N PRO A 53 21.89 -17.93 -2.45
CA PRO A 53 23.31 -17.97 -2.06
C PRO A 53 24.23 -17.13 -2.95
N LEU A 54 23.75 -16.72 -4.12
CA LEU A 54 24.48 -15.87 -5.07
C LEU A 54 24.16 -14.37 -4.90
N PHE A 55 23.36 -14.01 -3.91
CA PHE A 55 23.02 -12.61 -3.64
C PHE A 55 24.25 -11.84 -3.14
N ASP A 56 24.48 -10.65 -3.70
CA ASP A 56 25.54 -9.76 -3.22
C ASP A 56 25.05 -8.97 -2.00
N ALA A 57 25.61 -9.28 -0.83
CA ALA A 57 25.25 -8.63 0.43
C ALA A 57 25.48 -7.11 0.42
N ALA A 58 26.35 -6.57 -0.44
CA ALA A 58 26.52 -5.13 -0.59
C ALA A 58 25.27 -4.44 -1.16
N GLU A 59 24.43 -5.17 -1.89
CA GLU A 59 23.21 -4.64 -2.52
C GLU A 59 22.00 -4.63 -1.56
N ILE A 60 22.13 -5.17 -0.34
CA ILE A 60 20.99 -5.41 0.57
C ILE A 60 20.20 -4.14 0.90
N GLY A 61 20.87 -2.99 1.05
CA GLY A 61 20.21 -1.72 1.31
C GLY A 61 19.32 -1.30 0.15
N HIS A 62 19.84 -1.37 -1.07
CA HIS A 62 19.12 -1.01 -2.30
C HIS A 62 17.98 -1.96 -2.59
N LEU A 63 18.18 -3.27 -2.42
CA LEU A 63 17.12 -4.26 -2.58
C LEU A 63 15.99 -4.05 -1.57
N ARG A 64 16.32 -3.79 -0.29
CA ARG A 64 15.29 -3.54 0.73
C ARG A 64 14.47 -2.29 0.43
N GLU A 65 15.11 -1.25 -0.08
CA GLU A 65 14.39 -0.04 -0.51
C GLU A 65 13.47 -0.35 -1.71
N ALA A 66 13.95 -1.11 -2.70
CA ALA A 66 13.13 -1.55 -3.83
C ALA A 66 11.94 -2.42 -3.38
N ALA A 67 12.15 -3.34 -2.44
CA ALA A 67 11.10 -4.17 -1.86
C ALA A 67 10.06 -3.33 -1.09
N TRP A 68 10.50 -2.31 -0.35
CA TRP A 68 9.62 -1.37 0.34
C TRP A 68 8.76 -0.58 -0.64
N LEU A 69 9.36 -0.02 -1.69
CA LEU A 69 8.65 0.70 -2.75
C LEU A 69 7.65 -0.22 -3.47
N GLY A 70 8.05 -1.47 -3.76
CA GLY A 70 7.18 -2.49 -4.33
C GLY A 70 6.00 -2.82 -3.42
N GLN A 71 6.24 -2.85 -2.11
CA GLN A 71 5.20 -3.02 -1.09
C GLN A 71 4.19 -1.87 -1.11
N CYS A 72 4.67 -0.62 -1.19
CA CYS A 72 3.82 0.55 -1.34
C CYS A 72 2.98 0.47 -2.63
N MET A 73 3.59 0.05 -3.75
CA MET A 73 2.88 -0.20 -5.01
C MET A 73 1.77 -1.25 -4.85
N GLY A 74 2.06 -2.37 -4.18
CA GLY A 74 1.07 -3.40 -3.87
C GLY A 74 -0.09 -2.87 -3.03
N ARG A 75 0.20 -2.08 -1.99
CA ARG A 75 -0.83 -1.49 -1.12
C ARG A 75 -1.70 -0.49 -1.88
N ILE A 76 -1.11 0.30 -2.77
CA ILE A 76 -1.87 1.21 -3.64
C ILE A 76 -2.79 0.41 -4.57
N GLY A 77 -2.29 -0.65 -5.22
CA GLY A 77 -3.12 -1.51 -6.06
C GLY A 77 -4.30 -2.11 -5.29
N ASN A 78 -4.06 -2.57 -4.07
CA ASN A 78 -5.10 -3.07 -3.17
C ASN A 78 -6.13 -1.96 -2.83
N LEU A 79 -5.69 -0.82 -2.28
CA LEU A 79 -6.61 0.21 -1.82
C LEU A 79 -7.45 0.83 -2.94
N THR A 80 -6.92 0.93 -4.17
CA THR A 80 -7.67 1.45 -5.33
C THR A 80 -8.80 0.53 -5.80
N THR A 81 -8.83 -0.71 -5.33
CA THR A 81 -9.82 -1.71 -5.78
C THR A 81 -10.70 -2.23 -4.66
N THR A 82 -10.29 -2.08 -3.40
CA THR A 82 -11.05 -2.59 -2.25
C THR A 82 -11.79 -1.53 -1.46
N TRP A 83 -11.47 -0.24 -1.60
CA TRP A 83 -12.06 0.78 -0.73
C TRP A 83 -13.59 0.84 -0.81
N GLU A 84 -14.19 0.67 -1.98
CA GLU A 84 -15.65 0.67 -2.12
C GLU A 84 -16.31 -0.47 -1.36
N ARG A 85 -15.71 -1.66 -1.39
CA ARG A 85 -16.17 -2.83 -0.61
C ARG A 85 -15.96 -2.60 0.88
N GLU A 86 -14.80 -2.03 1.26
CA GLU A 86 -14.47 -1.68 2.64
C GLU A 86 -15.48 -0.65 3.22
N LEU A 87 -15.97 0.28 2.39
CA LEU A 87 -17.05 1.20 2.77
C LEU A 87 -18.32 0.45 3.18
N ASP A 88 -18.67 -0.59 2.44
CA ASP A 88 -19.87 -1.40 2.70
C ASP A 88 -19.72 -2.26 3.95
N GLU A 89 -18.48 -2.65 4.29
CA GLU A 89 -18.10 -3.39 5.50
C GLU A 89 -17.89 -2.48 6.72
N GLY A 90 -17.88 -1.15 6.52
CA GLY A 90 -17.60 -0.18 7.59
C GLY A 90 -16.12 -0.10 7.99
N ASP A 91 -15.21 -0.57 7.14
CA ASP A 91 -13.77 -0.46 7.32
C ASP A 91 -13.27 0.85 6.69
N PHE A 92 -12.77 1.76 7.52
CA PHE A 92 -12.26 3.06 7.10
C PHE A 92 -10.73 3.15 7.10
N THR A 93 -10.03 2.01 7.12
CA THR A 93 -8.55 1.98 7.16
C THR A 93 -7.89 2.31 5.82
N SER A 94 -8.66 2.37 4.73
CA SER A 94 -8.14 2.72 3.41
C SER A 94 -7.56 4.14 3.35
N GLY A 95 -6.46 4.30 2.61
CA GLY A 95 -5.76 5.58 2.46
C GLY A 95 -6.61 6.67 1.79
N VAL A 96 -7.61 6.29 0.98
CA VAL A 96 -8.53 7.25 0.36
C VAL A 96 -9.36 8.01 1.40
N TYR A 97 -9.78 7.35 2.48
CA TYR A 97 -10.51 8.00 3.58
C TYR A 97 -9.60 8.95 4.34
N ALA A 98 -8.37 8.50 4.64
CA ALA A 98 -7.37 9.30 5.33
C ALA A 98 -7.06 10.59 4.56
N ARG A 99 -6.88 10.47 3.24
CA ARG A 99 -6.63 11.61 2.36
C ARG A 99 -7.82 12.56 2.31
N ALA A 100 -9.03 12.04 2.15
CA ALA A 100 -10.24 12.85 2.09
C ALA A 100 -10.47 13.65 3.37
N LEU A 101 -10.23 13.05 4.55
CA LEU A 101 -10.26 13.75 5.82
C LEU A 101 -9.20 14.88 5.87
N MET A 102 -7.98 14.57 5.44
CA MET A 102 -6.88 15.55 5.45
C MET A 102 -7.10 16.72 4.48
N GLN A 103 -7.78 16.50 3.35
CA GLN A 103 -8.12 17.57 2.40
C GLN A 103 -9.39 18.33 2.77
N GLY A 104 -10.15 17.84 3.76
CA GLY A 104 -11.42 18.45 4.19
C GLY A 104 -12.63 18.03 3.36
N ASP A 105 -12.47 17.14 2.38
CA ASP A 105 -13.55 16.56 1.58
C ASP A 105 -14.42 15.60 2.41
N LEU A 106 -13.85 15.02 3.46
CA LEU A 106 -14.57 14.28 4.50
C LEU A 106 -14.40 14.91 5.88
N THR A 107 -15.38 14.63 6.74
CA THR A 107 -15.33 14.94 8.16
C THR A 107 -15.50 13.65 8.95
N LEU A 108 -15.04 13.64 10.20
CA LEU A 108 -15.27 12.51 11.11
C LEU A 108 -16.76 12.22 11.32
N ARG A 109 -17.63 13.21 11.14
CA ARG A 109 -19.09 13.03 11.21
C ARG A 109 -19.61 12.15 10.06
N HIS A 110 -19.09 12.32 8.85
CA HIS A 110 -19.45 11.47 7.72
C HIS A 110 -19.12 10.00 8.01
N LEU A 111 -17.94 9.73 8.57
CA LEU A 111 -17.53 8.37 8.93
C LEU A 111 -18.36 7.79 10.08
N ARG A 112 -18.63 8.57 11.13
CA ARG A 112 -19.46 8.13 12.28
C ARG A 112 -20.91 7.84 11.89
N ASN A 113 -21.47 8.63 10.99
CA ASN A 113 -22.84 8.45 10.51
C ASN A 113 -22.93 7.41 9.38
N VAL A 114 -21.80 6.91 8.88
CA VAL A 114 -21.70 5.95 7.79
C VAL A 114 -22.53 6.40 6.57
N ASP A 115 -22.42 7.68 6.20
CA ASP A 115 -23.09 8.21 5.01
C ASP A 115 -22.33 7.75 3.76
N ARG A 116 -22.60 6.52 3.33
CA ARG A 116 -21.86 5.84 2.25
C ARG A 116 -21.91 6.61 0.94
N GLN A 117 -23.05 7.22 0.63
CA GLN A 117 -23.21 7.97 -0.61
C GLN A 117 -22.36 9.25 -0.59
N ALA A 118 -22.40 10.01 0.52
CA ALA A 118 -21.55 11.19 0.68
C ALA A 118 -20.07 10.81 0.68
N ILE A 119 -19.69 9.72 1.36
CA ILE A 119 -18.31 9.24 1.41
C ILE A 119 -17.79 8.87 0.02
N ARG A 120 -18.57 8.08 -0.72
CA ARG A 120 -18.24 7.68 -2.10
C ARG A 120 -18.12 8.90 -3.01
N ALA A 121 -19.06 9.84 -2.93
CA ALA A 121 -19.04 11.06 -3.74
C ALA A 121 -17.80 11.92 -3.44
N ALA A 122 -17.43 12.10 -2.17
CA ALA A 122 -16.24 12.84 -1.78
C ALA A 122 -14.97 12.20 -2.36
N ILE A 123 -14.83 10.88 -2.26
CA ILE A 123 -13.64 10.16 -2.77
C ILE A 123 -13.49 10.27 -4.28
N VAL A 124 -14.60 10.08 -5.01
CA VAL A 124 -14.61 10.13 -6.48
C VAL A 124 -14.38 11.56 -6.96
N ASN A 125 -15.11 12.54 -6.43
CA ASN A 125 -15.01 13.94 -6.85
C ASN A 125 -13.66 14.57 -6.46
N GLY A 126 -13.13 14.21 -5.29
CA GLY A 126 -11.80 14.63 -4.81
C GLY A 126 -10.64 13.89 -5.47
N GLN A 127 -10.91 12.98 -6.42
CA GLN A 127 -9.92 12.22 -7.18
C GLN A 127 -8.86 11.52 -6.30
N HIS A 128 -9.26 11.02 -5.13
CA HIS A 128 -8.30 10.48 -4.17
C HIS A 128 -7.63 9.19 -4.65
N GLU A 129 -8.33 8.37 -5.44
CA GLU A 129 -7.72 7.22 -6.12
C GLU A 129 -6.60 7.65 -7.08
N ALA A 130 -6.84 8.70 -7.87
CA ALA A 130 -5.88 9.21 -8.85
C ALA A 130 -4.59 9.69 -8.17
N HIS A 131 -4.69 10.28 -6.99
CA HIS A 131 -3.52 10.62 -6.18
C HIS A 131 -2.65 9.40 -5.85
N PHE A 132 -3.26 8.31 -5.39
CA PHE A 132 -2.49 7.10 -5.07
C PHE A 132 -1.93 6.46 -6.34
N LEU A 133 -2.68 6.44 -7.46
CA LEU A 133 -2.17 5.95 -8.74
C LEU A 133 -0.97 6.76 -9.25
N ALA A 134 -0.94 8.08 -9.05
CA ALA A 134 0.24 8.89 -9.36
C ALA A 134 1.46 8.45 -8.52
N ARG A 135 1.27 8.26 -7.21
CA ARG A 135 2.32 7.75 -6.31
C ARG A 135 2.79 6.34 -6.66
N TRP A 136 1.91 5.49 -7.16
CA TRP A 136 2.29 4.18 -7.66
C TRP A 136 3.29 4.31 -8.81
N GLN A 137 3.10 5.28 -9.71
CA GLN A 137 4.06 5.56 -10.80
C GLN A 137 5.37 6.13 -10.27
N GLU A 138 5.33 6.99 -9.26
CA GLU A 138 6.54 7.51 -8.59
C GLU A 138 7.37 6.36 -7.98
N HIS A 139 6.73 5.45 -7.24
CA HIS A 139 7.39 4.28 -6.69
C HIS A 139 7.97 3.37 -7.77
N ARG A 140 7.22 3.14 -8.86
CA ARG A 140 7.71 2.39 -10.02
C ARG A 140 8.99 3.00 -10.59
N GLN A 141 8.98 4.31 -10.84
CA GLN A 141 10.15 5.02 -11.38
C GLN A 141 11.33 4.95 -10.40
N ALA A 142 11.09 5.07 -9.10
CA ALA A 142 12.12 4.97 -8.07
C ALA A 142 12.77 3.58 -8.00
N ILE A 143 12.01 2.50 -8.23
CA ILE A 143 12.58 1.14 -8.31
C ILE A 143 13.43 0.99 -9.57
N LEU A 144 12.92 1.41 -10.73
CA LEU A 144 13.65 1.30 -12.00
C LEU A 144 14.96 2.10 -12.01
N ALA A 145 14.99 3.26 -11.35
CA ALA A 145 16.21 4.03 -11.17
C ALA A 145 17.30 3.26 -10.38
N LYS A 146 16.90 2.27 -9.57
CA LYS A 146 17.79 1.42 -8.77
C LYS A 146 18.19 0.12 -9.47
N SER A 147 17.60 -0.25 -10.61
CA SER A 147 18.03 -1.43 -11.40
C SER A 147 19.53 -1.41 -11.75
N SER A 148 20.13 -0.22 -11.82
CA SER A 148 21.57 -0.07 -12.02
C SER A 148 22.42 -0.45 -10.80
N GLN A 149 21.86 -0.41 -9.59
CA GLN A 149 22.53 -0.59 -8.30
C GLN A 149 22.30 -1.97 -7.67
N VAL A 150 21.38 -2.77 -8.24
CA VAL A 150 21.09 -4.15 -7.81
C VAL A 150 21.25 -5.05 -9.03
N LYS A 151 22.27 -5.90 -9.03
CA LYS A 151 22.62 -6.82 -10.13
C LYS A 151 22.30 -8.26 -9.82
N SER A 152 22.26 -8.62 -8.53
CA SER A 152 21.94 -9.97 -8.09
C SER A 152 20.45 -10.32 -8.21
N VAL A 153 19.59 -9.30 -8.40
CA VAL A 153 18.14 -9.45 -8.56
C VAL A 153 17.65 -8.60 -9.72
N ASP A 154 16.76 -9.15 -10.55
CA ASP A 154 16.13 -8.45 -11.67
C ASP A 154 14.97 -7.56 -11.18
N LEU A 155 15.26 -6.28 -10.94
CA LEU A 155 14.26 -5.30 -10.50
C LEU A 155 13.27 -4.90 -11.60
N ASP A 156 13.65 -5.04 -12.88
CA ASP A 156 12.78 -4.76 -14.01
C ASP A 156 11.66 -5.81 -14.10
N GLN A 157 12.01 -7.10 -13.94
CA GLN A 157 11.03 -8.19 -13.83
C GLN A 157 10.15 -8.05 -12.58
N PHE A 158 10.74 -7.66 -11.45
CA PHE A 158 9.98 -7.39 -10.22
C PHE A 158 8.91 -6.30 -10.44
N VAL A 159 9.30 -5.17 -11.05
CA VAL A 159 8.37 -4.09 -11.41
C VAL A 159 7.31 -4.59 -12.38
N LEU A 160 7.69 -5.32 -13.43
CA LEU A 160 6.75 -5.87 -14.41
C LEU A 160 5.67 -6.75 -13.75
N GLY A 161 6.06 -7.56 -12.76
CA GLY A 161 5.13 -8.35 -11.94
C GLY A 161 4.10 -7.47 -11.23
N LEU A 162 4.53 -6.37 -10.62
CA LEU A 162 3.64 -5.40 -9.96
C LEU A 162 2.74 -4.67 -10.96
N GLN A 163 3.22 -4.35 -12.16
CA GLN A 163 2.39 -3.78 -13.22
C GLN A 163 1.26 -4.73 -13.64
N ARG A 164 1.58 -6.02 -13.80
CA ARG A 164 0.56 -7.04 -14.12
C ARG A 164 -0.44 -7.17 -12.98
N LEU A 165 0.02 -7.15 -11.73
CA LEU A 165 -0.86 -7.24 -10.55
C LEU A 165 -1.87 -6.09 -10.49
N ILE A 166 -1.45 -4.84 -10.70
CA ILE A 166 -2.40 -3.71 -10.68
C ILE A 166 -3.39 -3.78 -11.85
N CYS A 167 -2.97 -4.23 -13.04
CA CYS A 167 -3.89 -4.45 -14.16
C CYS A 167 -4.95 -5.49 -13.83
N LEU A 168 -4.57 -6.59 -13.18
CA LEU A 168 -5.52 -7.61 -12.72
C LEU A 168 -6.49 -7.05 -11.68
N HIS A 169 -5.99 -6.27 -10.72
CA HIS A 169 -6.82 -5.62 -9.71
C HIS A 169 -7.85 -4.69 -10.36
N LEU A 170 -7.41 -3.76 -11.24
CA LEU A 170 -8.29 -2.82 -11.91
C LEU A 170 -9.30 -3.53 -12.83
N GLY A 171 -8.90 -4.59 -13.52
CA GLY A 171 -9.80 -5.41 -14.33
C GLY A 171 -10.83 -6.21 -13.53
N SER A 172 -10.55 -6.48 -12.25
CA SER A 172 -11.48 -7.18 -11.34
C SER A 172 -12.49 -6.26 -10.63
N ARG A 173 -12.39 -4.93 -10.83
CA ARG A 173 -13.28 -3.96 -10.18
C ARG A 173 -14.74 -4.21 -10.59
N GLY A 174 -15.60 -4.46 -9.61
CA GLY A 174 -17.02 -4.78 -9.83
C GLY A 174 -17.35 -6.25 -10.13
N HIS A 175 -16.36 -7.16 -10.11
CA HIS A 175 -16.54 -8.59 -10.39
C HIS A 175 -16.32 -9.50 -9.16
N LYS A 176 -16.51 -8.97 -7.95
CA LYS A 176 -16.46 -9.74 -6.69
C LYS A 176 -17.64 -9.46 -5.81
#